data_AF-A0AAD7U3L9-F1
#
_entry.id   AF-A0AAD7U3L9-F1
#
_cell.length_a   1.000
_cell.length_b   1.000
_cell.length_c   1.000
_cell.angle_alpha   90.00
_cell.angle_beta   90.00
_cell.angle_gamma   90.00
#
_symmetry.space_group_name_H-M   'P 1'
#
loop_
_entity.id
_entity.type
_entity.pdbx_description
1 polymer ?
#
loop_
_entity_poly.entity_id
_entity_poly.type
_entity_poly.pdbx_seq_one_letter_code
_entity_poly.pdbx_strand_id
1 'polypeptide(L)'
;MTQIRQRIPFQFSEEGDQDDHHILDEQEQEELIDRLRQASSSSNAIYLRGLQAVVGLSILLHGVYSLRSPRQSPFAVLAPDAPTEAPVPLATLVAFLQIAILCNLSLNLLPQSHPLRHALRTDALPFQLPLPLSHLVALLSPVLAPAYALLLGQSWVDTLWWSTTGIVVALVAVILRWMKEEENEIAELEHLRYTARGA
;
A
#
# COMPACT_ATOMS: atom_id res chain seq x y z
N MET A 1 28.56 58.67 33.38
CA MET A 1 29.54 57.59 33.19
C MET A 1 29.23 56.90 31.88
N THR A 2 30.16 57.05 30.93
CA THR A 2 30.47 56.17 29.79
C THR A 2 29.32 55.44 29.09
N GLN A 3 28.82 56.11 28.04
CA GLN A 3 28.18 55.49 26.89
C GLN A 3 29.29 54.78 26.09
N ILE A 4 29.38 53.45 26.16
CA ILE A 4 30.26 52.64 25.30
C ILE A 4 29.41 51.66 24.48
N ARG A 5 29.70 51.72 23.16
CA ARG A 5 29.13 51.03 21.98
C ARG A 5 29.06 49.50 22.16
N GLN A 6 28.29 48.71 21.40
CA GLN A 6 28.17 48.76 19.93
C GLN A 6 27.04 47.82 19.46
N ARG A 7 26.29 48.22 18.44
CA ARG A 7 25.50 47.30 17.62
C ARG A 7 26.43 46.68 16.58
N ILE A 8 26.47 45.36 16.51
CA ILE A 8 27.07 44.62 15.39
C ILE A 8 25.96 44.50 14.35
N PRO A 9 26.08 45.15 13.18
CA PRO A 9 25.13 44.93 12.09
C PRO A 9 25.31 43.52 11.54
N PHE A 10 24.19 42.90 11.17
CA PHE A 10 24.19 41.69 10.35
C PHE A 10 25.00 41.97 9.07
N GLN A 11 26.09 41.23 8.89
CA GLN A 11 26.77 41.14 7.61
C GLN A 11 25.91 40.23 6.72
N PHE A 12 25.18 40.83 5.80
CA PHE A 12 24.76 40.12 4.60
C PHE A 12 26.01 39.96 3.73
N SER A 13 26.56 38.76 3.71
CA SER A 13 27.41 38.32 2.62
C SER A 13 26.49 38.09 1.41
N GLU A 14 26.25 39.14 0.63
CA GLU A 14 25.83 38.99 -0.76
C GLU A 14 26.99 38.37 -1.54
N GLU A 15 26.66 37.43 -2.44
CA GLU A 15 27.55 36.64 -3.30
C GLU A 15 28.10 35.33 -2.71
N GLY A 16 27.25 34.30 -2.78
CA GLY A 16 27.67 32.90 -2.76
C GLY A 16 26.47 31.96 -2.82
N ASP A 17 26.21 31.37 -3.99
CA ASP A 17 25.46 30.12 -4.14
C ASP A 17 26.12 29.04 -3.27
N GLN A 18 25.75 28.96 -1.99
CA GLN A 18 26.09 27.87 -1.10
C GLN A 18 24.86 27.60 -0.25
N ASP A 19 24.32 26.40 -0.44
CA ASP A 19 23.21 25.81 0.29
C ASP A 19 23.12 26.33 1.72
N ASP A 20 21.95 26.85 2.10
CA ASP A 20 21.56 27.16 3.46
C ASP A 20 21.70 25.89 4.33
N HIS A 21 22.92 25.61 4.78
CA HIS A 21 23.23 24.71 5.87
C HIS A 21 22.83 25.42 7.18
N HIS A 22 21.57 25.79 7.28
CA HIS A 22 20.97 26.22 8.53
C HIS A 22 20.92 25.01 9.45
N ILE A 23 21.88 24.93 10.37
CA ILE A 23 21.93 23.91 11.40
C ILE A 23 20.79 24.22 12.37
N LEU A 24 19.72 23.44 12.31
CA LEU A 24 18.57 23.51 13.22
C LEU A 24 19.05 23.31 14.65
N ASP A 25 18.54 24.13 15.57
CA ASP A 25 18.79 23.91 17.00
C ASP A 25 18.09 22.62 17.50
N GLU A 26 18.45 22.15 18.70
CA GLU A 26 17.91 20.88 19.21
C GLU A 26 16.39 20.88 19.39
N GLN A 27 15.80 22.05 19.67
CA GLN A 27 14.38 22.20 19.88
C GLN A 27 13.65 22.22 18.53
N GLU A 28 14.19 22.94 17.55
CA GLU A 28 13.69 22.98 16.18
C GLU A 28 13.75 21.60 15.50
N GLN A 29 14.80 20.82 15.73
CA GLN A 29 14.87 19.43 15.24
C GLN A 29 13.80 18.53 15.87
N GLU A 30 13.54 18.67 17.16
CA GLU A 30 12.50 17.90 17.85
C GLU A 30 11.11 18.25 17.32
N GLU A 31 10.82 19.55 17.19
CA GLU A 31 9.58 20.01 16.57
C GLU A 31 9.45 19.54 15.12
N LEU A 32 10.54 19.52 14.35
CA LEU A 32 10.54 19.04 12.98
C LEU A 32 10.22 17.53 12.91
N ILE A 33 10.92 16.71 13.71
CA ILE A 33 10.71 15.26 13.75
C ILE A 33 9.27 14.94 14.19
N ASP A 34 8.74 15.63 15.20
CA ASP A 34 7.37 15.44 15.66
C ASP A 34 6.35 15.83 14.58
N ARG A 35 6.57 16.95 13.88
CA ARG A 35 5.73 17.35 12.75
C ARG A 35 5.79 16.33 11.61
N LEU A 36 6.97 15.80 11.28
CA LEU A 36 7.15 14.76 10.26
C LEU A 36 6.42 13.47 10.65
N ARG A 37 6.54 13.03 11.91
CA ARG A 37 5.83 11.85 12.43
C ARG A 37 4.32 12.04 12.38
N GLN A 38 3.82 13.21 12.78
CA GLN A 38 2.39 13.51 12.75
C GLN A 38 1.86 13.55 11.30
N ALA A 39 2.57 14.22 10.40
CA ALA A 39 2.24 14.29 8.98
C ALA A 39 2.23 12.89 8.35
N SER A 40 3.27 12.10 8.59
CA SER A 40 3.40 10.72 8.12
C SER A 40 2.22 9.85 8.59
N SER A 41 1.91 9.88 9.89
CA SER A 41 0.79 9.09 10.44
C SER A 41 -0.57 9.46 9.83
N SER A 42 -0.79 10.75 9.55
CA SER A 42 -2.01 11.26 8.92
C SER A 42 -2.10 10.81 7.46
N SER A 43 -1.02 10.95 6.70
CA SER A 43 -0.93 10.50 5.31
C SER A 43 -1.12 8.99 5.19
N ASN A 44 -0.47 8.21 6.07
CA ASN A 44 -0.60 6.76 6.14
C ASN A 44 -2.05 6.33 6.39
N ALA A 45 -2.78 7.02 7.28
CA ALA A 45 -4.19 6.74 7.51
C ALA A 45 -5.06 6.99 6.25
N ILE A 46 -4.73 8.02 5.46
CA ILE A 46 -5.41 8.31 4.19
C ILE A 46 -5.09 7.22 3.16
N TYR A 47 -3.82 6.83 3.01
CA TYR A 47 -3.40 5.77 2.10
C TYR A 47 -4.08 4.44 2.43
N LEU A 48 -4.13 4.05 3.71
CA LEU A 48 -4.81 2.82 4.13
C LEU A 48 -6.31 2.85 3.80
N ARG A 49 -7.00 3.97 4.01
CA ARG A 49 -8.42 4.11 3.61
C ARG A 49 -8.59 4.01 2.09
N GLY A 50 -7.71 4.64 1.33
CA GLY A 50 -7.69 4.56 -0.14
C GLY A 50 -7.50 3.13 -0.63
N LEU A 51 -6.50 2.42 -0.10
CA LEU A 51 -6.26 1.01 -0.40
C LEU A 51 -7.46 0.13 -0.04
N GLN A 52 -8.07 0.36 1.13
CA GLN A 52 -9.26 -0.36 1.56
C GLN A 52 -10.44 -0.17 0.59
N ALA A 53 -10.62 1.05 0.09
CA ALA A 53 -11.64 1.35 -0.91
C ALA A 53 -11.36 0.64 -2.24
N VAL A 54 -10.11 0.63 -2.72
CA VAL A 54 -9.69 -0.07 -3.94
C VAL A 54 -9.91 -1.57 -3.82
N VAL A 55 -9.51 -2.18 -2.71
CA VAL A 55 -9.72 -3.62 -2.45
C VAL A 55 -11.21 -3.94 -2.36
N GLY A 56 -11.98 -3.13 -1.63
CA GLY A 56 -13.43 -3.29 -1.50
C GLY A 56 -14.15 -3.21 -2.85
N LEU A 57 -13.77 -2.26 -3.70
CA LEU A 57 -14.31 -2.14 -5.05
C LEU A 57 -13.94 -3.36 -5.92
N SER A 58 -12.72 -3.87 -5.80
CA SER A 58 -12.29 -5.07 -6.51
C SER A 58 -13.07 -6.32 -6.09
N ILE A 59 -13.33 -6.49 -4.79
CA ILE A 59 -14.19 -7.56 -4.25
C ILE A 59 -15.60 -7.43 -4.82
N LEU A 60 -16.18 -6.22 -4.79
CA LEU A 60 -17.51 -5.96 -5.33
C LEU A 60 -17.59 -6.30 -6.82
N LEU A 61 -16.58 -5.92 -7.60
CA LEU A 61 -16.53 -6.20 -9.02
C LEU A 61 -16.47 -7.71 -9.32
N HIS A 62 -15.68 -8.47 -8.57
CA HIS A 62 -15.66 -9.94 -8.65
C HIS A 62 -16.98 -10.58 -8.20
N GLY A 63 -17.65 -9.99 -7.19
CA GLY A 63 -18.98 -10.40 -6.75
C GLY A 63 -20.03 -10.21 -7.85
N VAL A 64 -20.05 -9.03 -8.48
CA VAL A 64 -20.95 -8.72 -9.62
C VAL A 64 -20.67 -9.67 -10.79
N TYR A 65 -19.40 -9.90 -11.14
CA TYR A 65 -19.02 -10.87 -12.17
C TYR A 65 -19.56 -12.28 -11.86
N SER A 66 -19.46 -12.72 -10.60
CA SER A 66 -19.93 -14.04 -10.17
C SER A 66 -21.45 -14.22 -10.25
N LEU A 67 -22.20 -13.13 -10.07
CA LEU A 67 -23.67 -13.12 -10.12
C LEU A 67 -24.23 -12.93 -11.54
N ARG A 68 -23.44 -12.42 -12.48
CA ARG A 68 -23.88 -12.14 -13.85
C ARG A 68 -23.90 -13.41 -14.72
N SER A 69 -24.93 -13.53 -15.57
CA SER A 69 -25.03 -14.55 -16.61
C SER A 69 -25.47 -13.89 -17.93
N PRO A 70 -24.76 -14.07 -19.07
CA PRO A 70 -23.53 -14.86 -19.24
C PRO A 70 -22.31 -14.21 -18.58
N ARG A 71 -21.34 -15.03 -18.15
CA ARG A 71 -20.12 -14.62 -17.44
C ARG A 71 -19.06 -14.05 -18.38
N GLN A 72 -19.41 -12.99 -19.09
CA GLN A 72 -18.47 -12.25 -19.91
C GLN A 72 -17.54 -11.39 -19.04
N SER A 73 -16.27 -11.31 -19.42
CA SER A 73 -15.33 -10.39 -18.77
C SER A 73 -15.87 -8.95 -18.84
N PRO A 74 -15.82 -8.18 -17.74
CA PRO A 74 -16.24 -6.79 -17.76
C PRO A 74 -15.38 -5.92 -18.69
N PHE A 75 -14.17 -6.37 -19.03
CA PHE A 75 -13.30 -5.69 -19.99
C PHE A 75 -13.63 -6.01 -21.45
N ALA A 76 -14.60 -6.89 -21.73
CA ALA A 76 -15.04 -7.17 -23.10
C ALA A 76 -15.52 -5.91 -23.85
N VAL A 77 -15.97 -4.88 -23.13
CA VAL A 77 -16.33 -3.56 -23.71
C VAL A 77 -15.15 -2.88 -24.41
N LEU A 78 -13.91 -3.14 -23.97
CA LEU A 78 -12.70 -2.54 -24.55
C LEU A 78 -12.24 -3.24 -25.84
N ALA A 79 -12.75 -4.43 -26.13
CA ALA A 79 -12.37 -5.24 -27.29
C ALA A 79 -13.60 -5.95 -27.88
N PRO A 80 -14.50 -5.20 -28.55
CA PRO A 80 -15.74 -5.74 -29.09
C PRO A 80 -15.53 -6.82 -30.16
N ASP A 81 -14.38 -6.81 -30.84
CA ASP A 81 -14.02 -7.77 -31.90
C ASP A 81 -13.33 -9.04 -31.37
N ALA A 82 -13.14 -9.17 -30.05
CA ALA A 82 -12.53 -10.36 -29.48
C ALA A 82 -13.46 -11.57 -29.69
N PRO A 83 -12.92 -12.72 -30.17
CA PRO A 83 -13.73 -13.93 -30.32
C PRO A 83 -14.35 -14.28 -28.97
N THR A 84 -15.67 -14.46 -28.96
CA THR A 84 -16.40 -14.86 -27.74
C THR A 84 -16.10 -16.33 -27.49
N GLU A 85 -15.03 -16.59 -26.75
CA GLU A 85 -14.64 -17.95 -26.39
C GLU A 85 -15.54 -18.53 -25.30
N ALA A 86 -15.56 -19.87 -25.22
CA ALA A 86 -16.32 -20.58 -24.21
C ALA A 86 -15.90 -20.12 -22.81
N PRO A 87 -16.85 -19.95 -21.87
CA PRO A 87 -16.54 -19.45 -20.54
C PRO A 87 -15.53 -20.37 -19.85
N VAL A 88 -14.56 -19.76 -19.16
CA VAL A 88 -13.49 -20.47 -18.44
C VAL A 88 -14.12 -21.56 -17.55
N PRO A 89 -13.73 -22.84 -17.73
CA PRO A 89 -14.19 -23.91 -16.85
C PRO A 89 -13.77 -23.59 -15.42
N LEU A 90 -14.68 -23.83 -14.46
CA LEU A 90 -14.45 -23.50 -13.05
C LEU A 90 -14.23 -22.00 -12.74
N ALA A 91 -14.61 -21.07 -13.64
CA ALA A 91 -14.53 -19.62 -13.41
C ALA A 91 -15.10 -19.18 -12.05
N THR A 92 -16.14 -19.86 -11.57
CA THR A 92 -16.72 -19.61 -10.24
C THR A 92 -15.75 -19.91 -9.10
N LEU A 93 -15.05 -21.05 -9.13
CA LEU A 93 -14.08 -21.40 -8.10
C LEU A 93 -12.89 -20.43 -8.13
N VAL A 94 -12.42 -20.09 -9.33
CA VAL A 94 -11.34 -19.11 -9.51
C VAL A 94 -11.77 -17.73 -9.00
N ALA A 95 -12.99 -17.29 -9.29
CA ALA A 95 -13.53 -16.03 -8.77
C ALA A 95 -13.65 -16.03 -7.23
N PHE A 96 -14.13 -17.12 -6.62
CA PHE A 96 -14.17 -17.26 -5.17
C PHE A 96 -12.77 -17.25 -4.54
N LEU A 97 -11.79 -17.88 -5.19
CA LEU A 97 -10.39 -17.82 -4.76
C LEU A 97 -9.86 -16.38 -4.79
N GLN A 98 -10.11 -15.64 -5.87
CA GLN A 98 -9.71 -14.22 -5.98
C GLN A 98 -10.39 -13.36 -4.91
N ILE A 99 -11.69 -13.57 -4.65
CA ILE A 99 -12.40 -12.90 -3.56
C ILE A 99 -11.78 -13.24 -2.21
N ALA A 100 -11.45 -14.50 -1.95
CA ALA A 100 -10.82 -14.91 -0.69
C ALA A 100 -9.44 -14.25 -0.50
N ILE A 101 -8.64 -14.14 -1.57
CA ILE A 101 -7.35 -13.43 -1.57
C ILE A 101 -7.55 -11.95 -1.24
N LEU A 102 -8.50 -11.28 -1.92
CA LEU A 102 -8.80 -9.87 -1.68
C LEU A 102 -9.37 -9.62 -0.28
N CYS A 103 -10.16 -10.54 0.26
CA CYS A 103 -10.61 -10.51 1.65
C CYS A 103 -9.43 -10.63 2.62
N ASN A 104 -8.50 -11.56 2.38
CA ASN A 104 -7.28 -11.67 3.18
C ASN A 104 -6.43 -10.38 3.12
N LEU A 105 -6.30 -9.79 1.92
CA LEU A 105 -5.61 -8.51 1.72
C LEU A 105 -6.29 -7.37 2.48
N SER A 106 -7.62 -7.28 2.40
CA SER A 106 -8.45 -6.31 3.12
C SER A 106 -8.26 -6.41 4.64
N LEU A 107 -8.18 -7.62 5.17
CA LEU A 107 -7.93 -7.84 6.60
C LEU A 107 -6.51 -7.43 7.03
N ASN A 108 -5.51 -7.57 6.15
CA ASN A 108 -4.15 -7.12 6.42
C ASN A 108 -4.03 -5.59 6.46
N LEU A 109 -4.86 -4.88 5.70
CA LEU A 109 -4.91 -3.40 5.66
C LEU A 109 -5.63 -2.79 6.87
N LEU A 110 -6.42 -3.57 7.62
CA LEU A 110 -7.11 -3.07 8.80
C LEU A 110 -6.13 -2.81 9.96
N PRO A 111 -6.38 -1.74 10.75
CA PRO A 111 -5.63 -1.47 11.98
C PRO A 111 -5.59 -2.69 12.89
N GLN A 112 -4.48 -2.88 13.61
CA GLN A 112 -4.33 -4.03 14.51
C GLN A 112 -5.42 -4.09 15.58
N SER A 113 -5.95 -2.94 16.00
CA SER A 113 -7.02 -2.80 16.99
C SER A 113 -8.43 -3.11 16.45
N HIS A 114 -8.58 -3.43 15.15
CA HIS A 114 -9.90 -3.61 14.56
C HIS A 114 -10.56 -4.92 15.03
N PRO A 115 -11.83 -4.89 15.47
CA PRO A 115 -12.49 -6.07 16.05
C PRO A 115 -12.58 -7.26 15.08
N LEU A 116 -12.74 -7.02 13.77
CA LEU A 116 -12.75 -8.09 12.76
C LEU A 116 -11.43 -8.88 12.72
N ARG A 117 -10.29 -8.20 12.92
CA ARG A 117 -8.99 -8.86 12.93
C ARG A 117 -8.81 -9.71 14.18
N HIS A 118 -9.32 -9.24 15.32
CA HIS A 118 -9.33 -10.03 16.55
C HIS A 118 -10.30 -11.21 16.50
N ALA A 119 -11.49 -11.02 15.92
CA ALA A 119 -12.48 -12.08 15.79
C ALA A 119 -12.01 -13.24 14.91
N LEU A 120 -11.18 -12.96 13.90
CA LEU A 120 -10.61 -13.98 13.01
C LEU A 120 -9.31 -14.60 13.57
N ARG A 121 -8.70 -13.97 14.57
CA ARG A 121 -7.52 -14.48 15.29
C ARG A 121 -7.95 -15.40 16.44
N THR A 122 -8.87 -16.31 16.15
CA THR A 122 -9.28 -17.37 17.08
C THR A 122 -8.36 -18.58 16.92
N ASP A 123 -7.84 -19.10 18.02
CA ASP A 123 -6.93 -20.27 18.10
C ASP A 123 -7.53 -21.59 17.56
N ALA A 124 -8.76 -21.57 17.05
CA ALA A 124 -9.48 -22.74 16.57
C ALA A 124 -9.06 -23.21 15.16
N LEU A 125 -8.37 -22.37 14.37
CA LEU A 125 -7.95 -22.73 13.02
C LEU A 125 -6.46 -23.11 12.99
N PRO A 126 -6.06 -24.14 12.21
CA PRO A 126 -4.67 -24.57 12.09
C PRO A 126 -3.75 -23.53 11.41
N PHE A 127 -4.34 -22.45 10.85
CA PHE A 127 -3.62 -21.36 10.20
C PHE A 127 -4.07 -20.02 10.80
N GLN A 128 -3.10 -19.14 11.06
CA GLN A 128 -3.39 -17.80 11.57
C GLN A 128 -3.89 -16.90 10.44
N LEU A 129 -5.16 -16.51 10.49
CA LEU A 129 -5.75 -15.51 9.61
C LEU A 129 -5.68 -14.12 10.26
N PRO A 130 -5.40 -13.06 9.49
CA PRO A 130 -5.09 -13.06 8.06
C PRO A 130 -3.67 -13.57 7.76
N LEU A 131 -3.49 -14.26 6.63
CA LEU A 131 -2.17 -14.67 6.16
C LEU A 131 -1.35 -13.43 5.81
N PRO A 132 -0.11 -13.33 6.30
CA PRO A 132 0.75 -12.20 5.98
C PRO A 132 1.09 -12.18 4.48
N LEU A 133 1.25 -10.99 3.92
CA LEU A 133 1.56 -10.81 2.49
C LEU A 133 2.90 -11.44 2.07
N SER A 134 3.82 -11.62 3.02
CA SER A 134 5.10 -12.31 2.80
C SER A 134 4.95 -13.83 2.66
N HIS A 135 3.79 -14.40 2.98
CA HIS A 135 3.57 -15.83 2.87
C HIS A 135 3.50 -16.27 1.41
N LEU A 136 4.20 -17.35 1.04
CA LEU A 136 4.28 -17.85 -0.33
C LEU A 136 2.89 -18.08 -0.96
N VAL A 137 1.92 -18.56 -0.18
CA VAL A 137 0.55 -18.75 -0.66
C VAL A 137 -0.07 -17.42 -1.08
N ALA A 138 0.07 -16.36 -0.29
CA ALA A 138 -0.49 -15.05 -0.62
C ALA A 138 0.19 -14.40 -1.85
N LEU A 139 1.46 -14.74 -2.09
CA LEU A 139 2.24 -14.23 -3.22
C LEU A 139 1.97 -14.98 -4.52
N LEU A 140 1.80 -16.31 -4.46
CA LEU A 140 1.60 -17.15 -5.63
C LEU A 140 0.12 -17.24 -6.05
N SER A 141 -0.81 -17.19 -5.08
CA SER A 141 -2.24 -17.35 -5.36
C SER A 141 -2.82 -16.37 -6.40
N PRO A 142 -2.44 -15.07 -6.45
CA PRO A 142 -2.98 -14.14 -7.43
C PRO A 142 -2.52 -14.44 -8.87
N VAL A 143 -1.42 -15.17 -9.04
CA VAL A 143 -0.83 -15.51 -10.34
C VAL A 143 -1.48 -16.76 -10.94
N LEU A 144 -2.13 -17.60 -10.11
CA LEU A 144 -2.75 -18.84 -10.58
C LEU A 144 -3.89 -18.60 -11.56
N ALA A 145 -4.73 -17.60 -11.33
CA ALA A 145 -5.86 -17.30 -12.21
C ALA A 145 -5.45 -16.83 -13.61
N PRO A 146 -4.54 -15.84 -13.79
CA PRO A 146 -4.09 -15.44 -15.12
C PRO A 146 -3.28 -16.56 -15.80
N ALA A 147 -2.48 -17.33 -15.05
CA ALA A 147 -1.77 -18.49 -15.61
C ALA A 147 -2.76 -19.55 -16.12
N TYR A 148 -3.84 -19.82 -15.37
CA TYR A 148 -4.89 -20.73 -15.78
C TYR A 148 -5.62 -20.26 -17.05
N ALA A 149 -5.95 -18.97 -17.14
CA ALA A 149 -6.56 -18.39 -18.33
C ALA A 149 -5.65 -18.51 -19.57
N LEU A 150 -4.35 -18.21 -19.42
CA LEU A 150 -3.36 -18.35 -20.49
C LEU A 150 -3.20 -19.80 -20.95
N LEU A 151 -3.15 -20.77 -20.03
CA LEU A 151 -3.02 -22.19 -20.36
C LEU A 151 -4.24 -22.73 -21.11
N LEU A 152 -5.42 -22.14 -20.89
CA LEU A 152 -6.65 -22.47 -21.62
C LEU A 152 -6.75 -21.78 -22.98
N GLY A 153 -5.75 -20.98 -23.37
CA GLY A 153 -5.75 -20.26 -24.65
C GLY A 153 -6.77 -19.13 -24.72
N GLN A 154 -7.25 -18.65 -23.55
CA GLN A 154 -8.30 -17.63 -23.49
C GLN A 154 -7.84 -16.29 -24.07
N SER A 155 -8.83 -15.43 -24.38
CA SER A 155 -8.55 -14.09 -24.88
C SER A 155 -7.63 -13.30 -23.94
N TRP A 156 -6.87 -12.36 -24.51
CA TRP A 156 -6.02 -11.46 -23.72
C TRP A 156 -6.85 -10.61 -22.74
N VAL A 157 -8.12 -10.34 -23.06
CA VAL A 157 -9.06 -9.58 -22.24
C VAL A 157 -9.45 -10.35 -20.98
N ASP A 158 -9.68 -11.66 -21.12
CA ASP A 158 -9.96 -12.54 -19.99
C ASP A 158 -8.71 -12.70 -19.12
N THR A 159 -7.55 -12.86 -19.74
CA THR A 159 -6.28 -12.91 -19.00
C THR A 159 -6.04 -11.64 -18.19
N LEU A 160 -6.31 -10.46 -18.77
CA LEU A 160 -6.21 -9.17 -18.09
C LEU A 160 -7.23 -9.06 -16.94
N TRP A 161 -8.45 -9.55 -17.14
CA TRP A 161 -9.44 -9.62 -16.07
C TRP A 161 -8.95 -10.47 -14.90
N TRP A 162 -8.41 -11.66 -15.17
CA TRP A 162 -7.91 -12.55 -14.14
C TRP A 162 -6.62 -12.05 -13.47
N SER A 163 -5.86 -11.15 -14.11
CA SER A 163 -4.68 -10.53 -13.52
C SER A 163 -4.99 -9.35 -12.59
N THR A 164 -6.22 -8.82 -12.60
CA THR A 164 -6.62 -7.67 -11.77
C THR A 164 -6.31 -7.85 -10.28
N THR A 165 -6.57 -9.03 -9.72
CA THR A 165 -6.27 -9.30 -8.31
C THR A 165 -4.77 -9.26 -8.03
N GLY A 166 -3.94 -9.79 -8.94
CA GLY A 166 -2.49 -9.68 -8.84
C GLY A 166 -2.00 -8.24 -8.90
N ILE A 167 -2.58 -7.42 -9.78
CA ILE A 167 -2.29 -5.98 -9.87
C ILE A 167 -2.64 -5.27 -8.55
N VAL A 168 -3.82 -5.54 -7.97
CA VAL A 168 -4.23 -4.95 -6.69
C VAL A 168 -3.31 -5.38 -5.55
N VAL A 169 -2.93 -6.66 -5.47
CA VAL A 169 -1.98 -7.17 -4.48
C VAL A 169 -0.62 -6.47 -4.61
N ALA A 170 -0.10 -6.35 -5.84
CA ALA A 170 1.16 -5.67 -6.11
C ALA A 170 1.10 -4.19 -5.72
N LEU A 171 0.03 -3.49 -6.09
CA LEU A 171 -0.20 -2.09 -5.72
C LEU A 171 -0.18 -1.91 -4.20
N VAL A 172 -0.91 -2.75 -3.45
CA VAL A 172 -0.91 -2.71 -1.99
C VAL A 172 0.49 -2.97 -1.44
N ALA A 173 1.21 -3.97 -1.95
CA ALA A 173 2.55 -4.30 -1.49
C ALA A 173 3.54 -3.13 -1.70
N VAL A 174 3.45 -2.43 -2.83
CA VAL A 174 4.27 -1.25 -3.13
C VAL A 174 3.95 -0.11 -2.16
N ILE A 175 2.68 0.22 -1.96
CA ILE A 175 2.29 1.34 -1.08
C ILE A 175 2.68 1.03 0.38
N LEU A 176 2.44 -0.20 0.86
CA LEU A 176 2.86 -0.59 2.21
C LEU A 176 4.38 -0.55 2.38
N ARG A 177 5.14 -0.87 1.33
CA ARG A 177 6.60 -0.73 1.34
C ARG A 177 6.99 0.73 1.47
N TRP A 178 6.40 1.63 0.68
CA TRP A 178 6.69 3.07 0.75
C TRP A 178 6.40 3.64 2.13
N MET A 179 5.25 3.29 2.73
CA MET A 179 4.91 3.72 4.10
C MET A 179 5.94 3.25 5.12
N LYS A 180 6.43 2.01 4.98
CA LYS A 180 7.47 1.47 5.86
C LYS A 180 8.83 2.14 5.65
N GLU A 181 9.15 2.50 4.41
CA GLU A 181 10.39 3.19 4.06
C GLU A 181 10.41 4.59 4.70
N GLU A 182 9.29 5.32 4.61
CA GLU A 182 9.08 6.62 5.28
C GLU A 182 9.23 6.52 6.82
N GLU A 183 8.64 5.49 7.45
CA GLU A 183 8.81 5.27 8.88
C GLU A 183 10.26 4.99 9.29
N ASN A 184 11.02 4.25 8.45
CA ASN A 184 12.43 3.97 8.71
C ASN A 184 13.29 5.23 8.55
N GLU A 185 13.02 6.07 7.54
CA GLU A 185 13.73 7.35 7.34
C GLU A 185 13.55 8.27 8.56
N ILE A 186 12.32 8.38 9.09
CA ILE A 186 12.06 9.15 10.31
C ILE A 186 12.79 8.55 11.52
N ALA A 187 12.83 7.23 11.64
CA ALA A 187 13.56 6.55 12.72
C ALA A 187 15.08 6.74 12.61
N GLU A 188 15.63 6.80 11.39
CA GLU A 188 17.03 7.09 11.13
C GLU A 188 17.39 8.53 11.52
N LEU A 189 16.53 9.50 11.20
CA LEU A 189 16.69 10.89 11.65
C LEU A 189 16.72 10.98 13.19
N GLU A 190 15.88 10.19 13.88
CA GLU A 190 15.90 10.10 15.34
C GLU A 190 17.23 9.52 15.87
N HIS A 191 17.77 8.49 15.21
CA HIS A 191 19.05 7.89 15.58
C HIS A 191 20.23 8.84 15.40
N LEU A 192 20.27 9.62 14.31
CA LEU A 192 21.32 10.61 14.07
C LEU A 192 21.34 11.70 15.14
N ARG A 193 20.15 12.13 15.63
CA ARG A 193 20.03 13.04 16.78
C ARG A 193 20.71 12.49 18.04
N TYR A 194 20.45 11.24 18.40
CA TYR A 194 21.05 10.63 19.61
C TYR A 194 22.58 10.52 19.53
N THR A 195 23.12 10.32 18.33
CA THR A 195 24.56 10.25 18.11
C THR A 195 25.23 11.61 18.32
N ALA A 196 24.59 12.70 17.88
CA ALA A 196 25.11 14.06 18.04
C ALA A 196 25.12 14.56 19.50
N ARG A 197 24.17 14.11 20.34
CA ARG A 197 24.12 14.45 21.78
C ARG A 197 25.21 13.79 22.64
N GLY A 198 25.89 12.77 22.12
CA GLY A 198 26.87 11.96 22.87
C GLY A 198 28.34 12.25 22.59
N ALA A 199 28.65 13.23 21.73
CA ALA A 199 30.01 13.59 21.30
C ALA A 199 30.50 14.89 21.94
#